data_AF-A0A1Q7UJ47-F1
#
_entry.id   AF-A0A1Q7UJ47-F1
#
_cell.length_a   1.000
_cell.length_b   1.000
_cell.length_c   1.000
_cell.angle_alpha   90.00
_cell.angle_beta   90.00
_cell.angle_gamma   90.00
#
_symmetry.space_group_name_H-M   'P 1'
#
loop_
_entity.id
_entity.type
_entity.pdbx_description
1 polymer ?
#
loop_
_entity_poly.entity_id
_entity_poly.type
_entity_poly.pdbx_seq_one_letter_code
_entity_poly.pdbx_strand_id
1 'polypeptide(L)'
;MILLGLGAGMAFNPVLLAAMGDVDPAEAGLASGVVNTSFMMGGAVGLAVLASAAASRTSTLVDAGHSELAALTGGYHLAFLLGAVFAAVAAVIGATLIRESAPAAHEEPVGELAAETC
;
A
#
# COMPACT_ATOMS: atom_id res chain seq x y z
N MET A 1 3.14 -0.54 -15.40
CA MET A 1 2.17 0.30 -14.65
C MET A 1 0.78 -0.30 -14.55
N ILE A 2 0.32 -1.10 -15.51
CA ILE A 2 -1.00 -1.75 -15.45
C ILE A 2 -1.17 -2.63 -14.21
N LEU A 3 -0.20 -3.52 -13.93
CA LEU A 3 -0.24 -4.40 -12.74
C LEU A 3 -0.28 -3.62 -11.43
N LEU A 4 0.54 -2.57 -11.32
CA LEU A 4 0.55 -1.68 -10.16
C LEU A 4 -0.79 -0.97 -9.98
N GLY A 5 -1.36 -0.41 -11.06
CA GLY A 5 -2.65 0.28 -11.01
C GLY A 5 -3.80 -0.66 -10.64
N LEU A 6 -3.82 -1.86 -11.21
CA LEU A 6 -4.83 -2.88 -10.89
C LEU A 6 -4.74 -3.33 -9.43
N GLY A 7 -3.53 -3.68 -8.97
CA GLY A 7 -3.29 -4.10 -7.59
C GLY A 7 -3.60 -2.99 -6.59
N ALA A 8 -3.17 -1.76 -6.87
CA ALA A 8 -3.47 -0.60 -6.04
C ALA A 8 -4.97 -0.34 -5.94
N GLY A 9 -5.71 -0.39 -7.06
CA GLY A 9 -7.16 -0.22 -7.08
C GLY A 9 -7.89 -1.30 -6.28
N MET A 10 -7.47 -2.56 -6.42
CA MET A 10 -8.04 -3.68 -5.67
C MET A 10 -7.73 -3.62 -4.17
N ALA A 11 -6.58 -3.06 -3.76
CA ALA A 11 -6.16 -3.02 -2.37
C ALA A 11 -6.65 -1.76 -1.62
N PHE A 12 -6.52 -0.58 -2.21
CA PHE A 12 -6.77 0.68 -1.50
C PHE A 12 -8.23 0.84 -1.08
N ASN A 13 -9.18 0.52 -1.96
CA ASN A 13 -10.60 0.73 -1.69
C ASN A 13 -11.10 -0.12 -0.49
N PRO A 14 -10.91 -1.46 -0.47
CA PRO A 14 -11.32 -2.26 0.69
C PRO A 14 -10.53 -1.94 1.96
N VAL A 15 -9.24 -1.56 1.87
CA VAL A 15 -8.46 -1.13 3.04
C VAL A 15 -9.04 0.15 3.65
N LEU A 16 -9.40 1.13 2.83
CA LEU A 16 -10.00 2.38 3.30
C LEU A 16 -11.39 2.13 3.91
N LEU A 17 -12.21 1.30 3.26
CA LEU A 17 -13.51 0.88 3.79
C LEU A 17 -13.36 0.18 5.15
N ALA A 18 -12.42 -0.76 5.26
CA ALA A 18 -12.17 -1.47 6.52
C ALA A 18 -11.64 -0.55 7.62
N ALA A 19 -10.82 0.44 7.28
CA ALA A 19 -10.24 1.38 8.25
C ALA A 19 -11.25 2.43 8.74
N MET A 20 -12.23 2.80 7.92
CA MET A 20 -13.16 3.91 8.18
C MET A 20 -14.59 3.46 8.47
N GLY A 21 -14.95 2.21 8.15
CA GLY A 21 -16.35 1.76 8.07
C GLY A 21 -17.10 1.68 9.41
N ASP A 22 -16.38 1.67 10.54
CA ASP A 22 -16.95 1.57 11.89
C ASP A 22 -16.64 2.80 12.76
N VAL A 23 -16.23 3.92 12.12
CA VAL A 23 -15.83 5.14 12.81
C VAL A 23 -17.01 6.10 12.94
N ASP A 24 -17.24 6.62 14.14
CA ASP A 24 -18.26 7.64 14.39
C ASP A 24 -18.07 8.87 13.48
N PRO A 25 -19.14 9.48 12.94
CA PRO A 25 -19.02 10.61 12.02
C PRO A 25 -18.24 11.81 12.58
N ALA A 26 -18.27 12.00 13.90
CA ALA A 26 -17.51 13.04 14.59
C ALA A 26 -15.99 12.80 14.60
N GLU A 27 -15.56 11.54 14.42
CA GLU A 27 -14.15 11.12 14.47
C GLU A 27 -13.57 10.82 13.08
N ALA A 28 -14.38 10.89 12.01
CA ALA A 28 -13.97 10.60 10.64
C ALA A 28 -12.74 11.41 10.18
N GLY A 29 -12.63 12.67 10.63
CA GLY A 29 -11.45 13.51 10.34
C GLY A 29 -10.16 12.98 11.00
N LEU A 30 -10.26 12.46 12.22
CA LEU A 30 -9.13 11.88 12.95
C LEU A 30 -8.72 10.55 12.31
N ALA A 31 -9.67 9.67 12.01
CA ALA A 31 -9.39 8.38 11.39
C ALA A 31 -8.76 8.54 9.99
N SER A 32 -9.30 9.43 9.15
CA SER A 32 -8.72 9.73 7.83
C SER A 32 -7.32 10.33 7.95
N GLY A 33 -7.09 11.21 8.93
CA GLY A 33 -5.78 11.76 9.23
C GLY A 33 -4.76 10.66 9.57
N VAL A 34 -5.11 9.74 10.46
CA VAL A 34 -4.26 8.60 10.85
C VAL A 34 -3.93 7.72 9.64
N VAL A 35 -4.91 7.38 8.82
CA VAL A 35 -4.72 6.56 7.61
C VAL A 35 -3.78 7.24 6.62
N ASN A 36 -4.01 8.51 6.30
CA ASN A 36 -3.20 9.25 5.34
C ASN A 36 -1.75 9.44 5.82
N THR A 37 -1.54 9.77 7.10
CA THR A 37 -0.20 9.83 7.69
C THR A 37 0.48 8.47 7.67
N SER A 38 -0.25 7.39 7.94
CA SER A 38 0.27 6.02 7.88
C SER A 38 0.74 5.64 6.46
N PHE A 39 -0.02 6.02 5.42
CA PHE A 39 0.40 5.80 4.03
C PHE A 39 1.63 6.61 3.65
N MET A 40 1.68 7.90 4.00
CA MET A 40 2.85 8.73 3.73
C MET A 40 4.08 8.21 4.47
N MET A 41 3.96 7.86 5.75
CA MET A 41 5.06 7.29 6.54
C MET A 41 5.48 5.93 5.98
N GLY A 42 4.53 5.05 5.66
CA GLY A 42 4.82 3.74 5.06
C GLY A 42 5.57 3.86 3.74
N GLY A 43 5.12 4.74 2.84
CA GLY A 43 5.78 5.01 1.57
C GLY A 43 7.20 5.56 1.74
N ALA A 44 7.38 6.53 2.65
CA ALA A 44 8.67 7.13 2.94
C ALA A 44 9.66 6.11 3.54
N VAL A 45 9.23 5.36 4.55
CA VAL A 45 10.08 4.34 5.21
C VAL A 45 10.42 3.20 4.25
N GLY A 46 9.45 2.72 3.47
CA GLY A 46 9.68 1.68 2.47
C GLY A 46 10.68 2.11 1.41
N LEU A 47 10.53 3.32 0.87
CA LEU A 47 11.48 3.89 -0.09
C LEU A 47 12.87 4.04 0.53
N ALA A 48 12.97 4.55 1.76
CA ALA A 48 14.24 4.77 2.45
C ALA A 48 15.03 3.46 2.61
N VAL A 49 14.36 2.37 3.00
CA VAL A 49 14.98 1.05 3.14
C VAL A 49 15.48 0.53 1.79
N LEU A 50 14.64 0.57 0.75
CA LEU A 50 15.00 0.08 -0.59
C LEU A 50 16.11 0.90 -1.23
N ALA A 51 16.05 2.23 -1.11
CA ALA A 51 17.08 3.14 -1.62
C ALA A 51 18.41 2.94 -0.91
N SER A 52 18.40 2.74 0.41
CA SER A 52 19.61 2.47 1.20
C SER A 52 20.24 1.13 0.80
N ALA A 53 19.43 0.08 0.60
CA ALA A 53 19.91 -1.22 0.14
C ALA A 53 20.48 -1.13 -1.29
N ALA A 54 19.83 -0.40 -2.19
CA ALA A 54 20.31 -0.15 -3.54
C ALA A 54 21.68 0.56 -3.51
N ALA A 55 21.78 1.66 -2.76
CA ALA A 55 22.99 2.45 -2.63
C ALA A 55 24.15 1.64 -2.04
N SER A 56 23.89 0.87 -0.99
CA SER A 56 24.89 -0.02 -0.37
C SER A 56 25.40 -1.09 -1.34
N ARG A 57 24.52 -1.67 -2.16
CA ARG A 57 24.94 -2.65 -3.17
C ARG A 57 25.71 -2.00 -4.31
N THR A 58 25.29 -0.83 -4.77
CA THR A 58 26.01 -0.05 -5.78
C THR A 58 27.43 0.29 -5.31
N SER A 59 27.59 0.82 -4.09
CA SER A 59 28.91 1.17 -3.57
C SER A 59 29.85 -0.05 -3.50
N THR A 60 29.33 -1.18 -3.01
CA THR A 60 30.09 -2.44 -2.93
C THR A 60 30.58 -2.90 -4.30
N LEU A 61 29.78 -2.73 -5.36
CA LEU A 61 30.16 -3.14 -6.72
C LEU A 61 31.17 -2.18 -7.36
N VAL A 62 31.05 -0.88 -7.09
CA VAL A 62 32.03 0.13 -7.49
C VAL A 62 33.38 -0.15 -6.84
N ASP A 63 33.40 -0.44 -5.52
CA ASP A 63 34.62 -0.77 -4.78
C ASP A 63 35.27 -2.07 -5.29
N ALA A 64 34.46 -3.00 -5.81
CA ALA A 64 34.91 -4.23 -6.47
C ALA A 64 35.40 -4.01 -7.92
N GLY A 65 35.49 -2.77 -8.40
CA GLY A 65 36.02 -2.42 -9.72
C GLY A 65 35.05 -2.60 -10.88
N HIS A 66 33.75 -2.76 -10.64
CA HIS A 66 32.76 -2.80 -11.72
C HIS A 66 32.53 -1.41 -12.31
N SER A 67 32.07 -1.36 -13.58
CA SER A 67 31.66 -0.09 -14.18
C SER A 67 30.47 0.51 -13.43
N GLU A 68 30.39 1.85 -13.41
CA GLU A 68 29.35 2.59 -12.68
C GLU A 68 27.93 2.18 -13.12
N LEU A 69 27.70 2.02 -14.43
CA LEU A 69 26.43 1.55 -14.96
C LEU A 69 26.08 0.13 -14.48
N ALA A 70 27.04 -0.79 -14.48
CA ALA A 70 26.81 -2.16 -14.00
C ALA A 70 26.53 -2.20 -12.49
N ALA A 71 27.22 -1.37 -11.71
CA ALA A 71 27.01 -1.25 -10.27
C ALA A 71 25.60 -0.70 -9.95
N LEU A 72 25.16 0.36 -10.64
CA LEU A 72 23.82 0.93 -10.52
C LEU A 72 22.74 -0.11 -10.84
N THR A 73 22.86 -0.82 -11.96
CA THR A 73 21.93 -1.90 -12.31
C THR A 73 21.90 -2.99 -11.23
N GLY A 74 23.06 -3.39 -10.71
CA GLY A 74 23.15 -4.36 -9.62
C GLY A 74 22.45 -3.91 -8.34
N GLY A 75 22.54 -2.62 -7.99
CA GLY A 75 21.82 -2.03 -6.86
C GLY A 75 20.31 -2.02 -7.05
N TYR A 76 19.83 -1.58 -8.21
CA TYR A 76 18.39 -1.61 -8.53
C TYR A 76 17.83 -3.02 -8.57
N HIS A 77 18.59 -3.99 -9.08
CA HIS A 77 18.15 -5.38 -9.13
C HIS A 77 17.93 -5.96 -7.72
N LEU A 78 18.83 -5.64 -6.78
CA LEU A 78 18.65 -5.99 -5.37
C LEU A 78 17.41 -5.31 -4.78
N ALA A 79 17.22 -4.02 -5.04
CA ALA A 79 16.07 -3.28 -4.52
C ALA A 79 14.73 -3.84 -5.03
N PHE A 80 14.62 -4.18 -6.32
CA PHE A 80 13.42 -4.81 -6.86
C PHE A 80 13.19 -6.21 -6.29
N LEU A 81 14.25 -7.00 -6.05
CA LEU A 81 14.12 -8.31 -5.42
C LEU A 81 13.61 -8.20 -3.99
N LEU A 82 14.15 -7.26 -3.20
CA LEU A 82 13.65 -6.96 -1.85
C LEU A 82 12.19 -6.49 -1.89
N GLY A 83 11.84 -5.62 -2.84
CA GLY A 83 10.46 -5.18 -3.06
C GLY A 83 9.52 -6.34 -3.40
N ALA A 84 9.97 -7.28 -4.24
CA ALA A 84 9.19 -8.47 -4.60
C ALA A 84 8.97 -9.40 -3.40
N VAL A 85 10.00 -9.61 -2.56
CA VAL A 85 9.87 -10.37 -1.31
C VAL A 85 8.90 -9.68 -0.35
N PHE A 86 9.01 -8.36 -0.19
CA PHE A 86 8.11 -7.60 0.67
C PHE A 86 6.65 -7.69 0.19
N ALA A 87 6.42 -7.55 -1.11
CA ALA A 87 5.09 -7.72 -1.71
C ALA A 87 4.55 -9.15 -1.55
N ALA A 88 5.39 -10.17 -1.71
CA ALA A 88 5.00 -11.55 -1.49
C ALA A 88 4.62 -11.82 -0.03
N VAL A 89 5.41 -11.32 0.93
CA VAL A 89 5.09 -11.40 2.36
C VAL A 89 3.77 -10.70 2.66
N ALA A 90 3.56 -9.48 2.16
CA ALA A 90 2.31 -8.75 2.31
C ALA A 90 1.11 -9.52 1.72
N ALA A 91 1.28 -10.16 0.55
CA ALA A 91 0.26 -10.99 -0.07
C ALA A 91 -0.06 -12.24 0.77
N VAL A 92 0.95 -12.91 1.34
CA VAL A 92 0.75 -14.06 2.23
C VAL A 92 0.03 -13.64 3.52
N ILE A 93 0.41 -12.51 4.11
CA ILE A 93 -0.26 -11.96 5.29
C ILE A 93 -1.72 -11.63 4.94
N GLY A 94 -1.97 -10.97 3.82
CA GLY A 94 -3.33 -10.69 3.33
C GLY A 94 -4.14 -11.98 3.14
N ALA A 95 -3.59 -12.97 2.44
CA ALA A 95 -4.27 -14.23 2.17
C ALA A 95 -4.54 -15.07 3.44
N THR A 96 -3.77 -14.90 4.51
CA THR A 96 -3.91 -15.67 5.76
C THR A 96 -4.74 -14.95 6.83
N LEU A 97 -4.73 -13.61 6.85
CA LEU A 97 -5.42 -12.81 7.86
C LEU A 97 -6.76 -12.24 7.39
N ILE A 98 -6.95 -12.01 6.08
CA ILE A 98 -8.24 -11.54 5.56
C ILE A 98 -9.21 -12.71 5.58
N ARG A 99 -10.09 -12.72 6.59
CA ARG A 99 -11.29 -13.55 6.56
C ARG A 99 -12.32 -12.90 5.65
N GLU A 100 -12.94 -13.70 4.79
CA GLU A 100 -14.19 -13.34 4.13
C GLU A 100 -15.25 -13.08 5.20
N SER A 101 -15.45 -11.82 5.54
CA SER A 101 -16.74 -11.39 6.07
C SER A 101 -17.73 -11.60 4.93
N ALA A 102 -18.67 -12.53 5.11
CA ALA A 102 -19.78 -12.73 4.17
C ALA A 102 -20.37 -11.36 3.81
N PRO A 103 -20.75 -11.11 2.55
CA PRO A 103 -21.41 -9.88 2.19
C PRO A 103 -22.62 -9.75 3.12
N ALA A 104 -22.57 -8.79 4.04
CA ALA A 104 -23.78 -8.34 4.71
C ALA A 104 -24.71 -7.99 3.57
N ALA A 105 -25.80 -8.74 3.47
CA ALA A 105 -26.80 -8.53 2.45
C ALA A 105 -27.09 -7.03 2.41
N HIS A 106 -27.06 -6.46 1.21
CA HIS A 106 -27.63 -5.16 0.96
C HIS A 106 -29.10 -5.23 1.40
N GLU A 107 -29.38 -4.84 2.63
CA GLU A 107 -30.68 -4.31 3.02
C GLU A 107 -30.63 -2.81 2.69
N GLU A 108 -31.04 -2.54 1.44
CA GLU A 108 -31.58 -1.26 0.96
C GLU A 108 -32.76 -0.77 1.85
N PRO A 109 -33.13 0.54 1.90
CA PRO A 109 -33.18 1.45 0.74
C PRO A 109 -32.78 2.92 0.97
N VAL A 110 -32.30 3.54 -0.11
CA VAL A 110 -32.30 4.98 -0.33
C VAL A 110 -33.75 5.41 -0.59
N GLY A 111 -34.47 5.83 0.45
CA GLY A 111 -35.84 6.29 0.32
C GLY A 111 -36.36 7.00 1.57
N GLU A 112 -35.87 8.21 1.87
CA GLU A 112 -36.56 9.16 2.78
C GLU A 112 -36.10 10.63 2.65
N LEU A 113 -35.30 11.02 1.63
CA LEU A 113 -34.77 12.41 1.56
C LEU A 113 -34.94 13.07 0.19
N ALA A 114 -36.14 13.06 -0.39
CA ALA A 114 -36.48 13.97 -1.50
C ALA A 114 -37.99 14.25 -1.67
N ALA A 115 -38.85 13.86 -0.71
CA ALA A 115 -40.28 14.18 -0.75
C ALA A 115 -40.66 15.43 0.07
N GLU A 116 -39.71 16.10 0.73
CA GLU A 116 -40.02 17.11 1.76
C GLU A 116 -39.44 18.51 1.48
N THR A 117 -39.28 18.87 0.20
CA THR A 117 -39.03 20.29 -0.16
C THR A 117 -39.83 20.66 -1.41
N CYS A 118 -41.15 20.63 -1.24
CA CYS A 118 -42.09 21.39 -2.06
C CYS A 118 -42.41 22.70 -1.33
#